data_AF-A6MZ29-F1
#
_entry.id   AF-A6MZ29-F1
#
_cell.length_a   1.000
_cell.length_b   1.000
_cell.length_c   1.000
_cell.angle_alpha   90.00
_cell.angle_beta   90.00
_cell.angle_gamma   90.00
#
_symmetry.space_group_name_H-M   'P 1'
#
loop_
_entity.id
_entity.type
_entity.pdbx_description
1 polymer ?
#
loop_
_entity_poly.entity_id
_entity_poly.type
_entity_poly.pdbx_seq_one_letter_code
_entity_poly.pdbx_strand_id
1 'polypeptide(L)'
;LNKIIKGNFTNPFDFLDEVLKNNKLGTFTLKLHDNNSKIFLNIKDINLSNEGGDTIINGGYIKALMNKNLEIKNIKIHFDMINFSQFYTKFVLQNLNYEQFFNNPVQFYELNLFNDSQQEINFDYLILDNNKINSFYSKNQVNFNEENSVVNLNIQGKSNEINIDLKSLLGQNLNFNKTKFNITINKFLNSNFNISHFIQKNLDLTIQNLILEKNKQNISLQGNLNINNSIKQNCKLSVQMNLM
;
A
#
# COMPACT_ATOMS: atom_id res chain seq x y z
N LEU A 1 -2.57 -30.94 17.88
CA LEU A 1 -2.78 -31.67 16.60
C LEU A 1 -2.18 -30.83 15.49
N ASN A 2 -1.05 -31.26 14.91
CA ASN A 2 -0.43 -30.58 13.78
C ASN A 2 -1.08 -31.07 12.48
N LYS A 3 -2.09 -30.35 11.98
CA LYS A 3 -2.76 -30.68 10.71
C LYS A 3 -2.35 -29.70 9.64
N ILE A 4 -2.01 -30.21 8.46
CA ILE A 4 -1.70 -29.41 7.28
C ILE A 4 -2.75 -29.72 6.21
N ILE A 5 -3.46 -28.68 5.77
CA ILE A 5 -4.41 -28.74 4.66
C ILE A 5 -3.80 -27.97 3.49
N LYS A 6 -3.87 -28.54 2.29
CA LYS A 6 -3.38 -27.92 1.05
C LYS A 6 -4.47 -27.98 -0.01
N GLY A 7 -4.48 -27.00 -0.90
CA GLY A 7 -5.37 -27.01 -2.06
C GLY A 7 -4.92 -26.00 -3.11
N ASN A 8 -5.68 -25.92 -4.19
CA ASN A 8 -5.40 -25.04 -5.33
C ASN A 8 -6.57 -24.07 -5.52
N PHE A 9 -6.26 -22.87 -6.00
CA PHE A 9 -7.26 -21.96 -6.56
C PHE A 9 -7.37 -22.24 -8.06
N THR A 10 -8.54 -22.69 -8.49
CA THR A 10 -8.84 -22.90 -9.90
C THR A 10 -9.05 -21.56 -10.58
N ASN A 11 -8.62 -21.49 -11.83
CA ASN A 11 -8.92 -20.36 -12.70
C ASN A 11 -10.42 -20.34 -13.07
N PRO A 12 -11.17 -19.26 -12.78
CA PRO A 12 -12.55 -19.12 -13.23
C PRO A 12 -12.66 -18.38 -14.56
N PHE A 13 -11.54 -17.98 -15.18
CA PHE A 13 -11.52 -17.11 -16.36
C PHE A 13 -10.90 -17.82 -17.57
N ASP A 14 -11.71 -18.15 -18.58
CA ASP A 14 -11.28 -18.91 -19.76
C ASP A 14 -10.07 -18.28 -20.47
N PHE A 15 -9.97 -16.94 -20.53
CA PHE A 15 -8.86 -16.25 -21.18
C PHE A 15 -7.49 -16.49 -20.50
N LEU A 16 -7.47 -16.91 -19.24
CA LEU A 16 -6.24 -17.23 -18.52
C LEU A 16 -5.79 -18.69 -18.73
N ASP A 17 -6.59 -19.55 -19.36
CA ASP A 17 -6.29 -20.98 -19.52
C ASP A 17 -5.05 -21.23 -20.40
N GLU A 18 -4.83 -20.39 -21.41
CA GLU A 18 -3.65 -20.51 -22.29
C GLU A 18 -2.34 -20.06 -21.62
N VAL A 19 -2.44 -19.31 -20.52
CA VAL A 19 -1.30 -18.64 -19.87
C VAL A 19 -0.96 -19.25 -18.51
N LEU A 20 -1.94 -19.80 -17.79
CA LEU A 20 -1.74 -20.41 -16.49
C LEU A 20 -1.30 -21.88 -16.62
N LYS A 21 -0.16 -22.22 -16.01
CA LYS A 21 0.26 -23.62 -15.88
C LYS A 21 -0.78 -24.46 -15.12
N ASN A 22 -1.45 -25.38 -15.81
CA ASN A 22 -2.48 -26.29 -15.31
C ASN A 22 -3.78 -25.60 -14.84
N ASN A 23 -4.16 -24.44 -15.40
CA ASN A 23 -5.37 -23.67 -15.06
C ASN A 23 -5.50 -23.36 -13.55
N LYS A 24 -4.36 -23.11 -12.88
CA LYS A 24 -4.29 -22.79 -11.45
C LYS A 24 -3.83 -21.35 -11.24
N LEU A 25 -4.62 -20.57 -10.52
CA LEU A 25 -4.26 -19.21 -10.09
C LEU A 25 -3.28 -19.20 -8.91
N GLY A 26 -3.24 -20.29 -8.14
CA GLY A 26 -2.44 -20.33 -6.94
C GLY A 26 -2.62 -21.62 -6.14
N THR A 27 -1.92 -21.69 -5.02
CA THR A 27 -2.03 -22.77 -4.05
C THR A 27 -2.21 -22.18 -2.66
N PHE A 28 -2.97 -22.84 -1.80
CA PHE A 28 -3.02 -22.50 -0.39
C PHE A 28 -2.46 -23.63 0.47
N THR A 29 -1.90 -23.26 1.62
CA THR A 29 -1.56 -24.15 2.71
C THR A 29 -2.08 -23.56 4.02
N LEU A 30 -2.92 -24.32 4.72
CA LEU A 30 -3.34 -24.04 6.09
C LEU A 30 -2.56 -24.97 7.02
N LYS A 31 -1.79 -24.40 7.94
CA LYS A 31 -1.12 -25.14 9.02
C LYS A 31 -1.79 -24.83 10.34
N LEU A 32 -2.34 -25.85 11.00
CA LEU A 32 -2.90 -25.77 12.34
C LEU A 32 -1.82 -26.21 13.32
N HIS A 33 -1.43 -25.32 14.23
CA HIS A 33 -0.43 -25.55 15.28
C HIS A 33 -1.00 -25.08 16.63
N ASP A 34 -1.38 -26.03 17.46
CA ASP A 34 -1.99 -25.83 18.78
C ASP A 34 -3.10 -24.76 18.78
N ASN A 35 -2.79 -23.57 19.28
CA ASN A 35 -3.72 -22.44 19.44
C ASN A 35 -3.64 -21.41 18.29
N ASN A 36 -2.89 -21.68 17.24
CA ASN A 36 -2.77 -20.79 16.09
C ASN A 36 -3.00 -21.55 14.78
N SER A 37 -3.51 -20.83 13.79
CA SER A 37 -3.55 -21.28 12.42
C SER A 37 -2.75 -20.32 11.53
N LYS A 38 -2.06 -20.86 10.55
CA LYS A 38 -1.32 -20.07 9.56
C LYS A 38 -1.85 -20.41 8.18
N ILE A 39 -2.36 -19.41 7.49
CA ILE A 39 -2.75 -19.48 6.10
C ILE A 39 -1.59 -18.93 5.27
N PHE A 40 -1.22 -19.67 4.24
CA PHE A 40 -0.28 -19.23 3.22
C PHE A 40 -0.91 -19.41 1.85
N LEU A 41 -1.03 -18.33 1.09
CA LEU A 41 -1.53 -18.29 -0.27
C LEU A 41 -0.34 -17.96 -1.17
N ASN A 42 -0.04 -18.84 -2.12
CA ASN A 42 0.95 -18.61 -3.16
C ASN A 42 0.21 -18.32 -4.47
N ILE A 43 0.47 -17.17 -5.05
CA ILE A 43 -0.08 -16.72 -6.32
C ILE A 43 0.86 -17.22 -7.42
N LYS A 44 0.30 -17.78 -8.49
CA LYS A 44 1.08 -18.20 -9.66
C LYS A 44 1.44 -17.00 -10.52
N ASP A 45 2.54 -17.13 -11.24
CA ASP A 45 2.95 -16.11 -12.20
C ASP A 45 1.89 -15.99 -13.31
N ILE A 46 1.54 -14.76 -13.65
CA ILE A 46 0.60 -14.40 -14.71
C ILE A 46 1.36 -13.54 -15.70
N ASN A 47 1.25 -13.85 -17.00
CA ASN A 47 1.89 -13.07 -18.05
C ASN A 47 1.00 -12.95 -19.30
N LEU A 48 0.29 -11.82 -19.42
CA LEU A 48 -0.65 -11.52 -20.51
C LEU A 48 -0.08 -10.49 -21.50
N SER A 49 1.20 -10.60 -21.87
CA SER A 49 1.90 -9.60 -22.71
C SER A 49 1.55 -9.60 -24.21
N ASN A 50 0.42 -10.20 -24.61
CA ASN A 50 0.07 -10.41 -26.02
C ASN A 50 -1.28 -9.79 -26.47
N GLU A 51 -2.01 -9.07 -25.60
CA GLU A 51 -3.38 -8.57 -25.89
C GLU A 51 -3.50 -7.03 -25.94
N GLY A 52 -2.52 -6.33 -26.52
CA GLY A 52 -2.55 -4.86 -26.63
C GLY A 52 -2.20 -4.11 -25.33
N GLY A 53 -1.64 -4.82 -24.37
CA GLY A 53 -1.07 -4.33 -23.12
C GLY A 53 -0.26 -5.42 -22.41
N ASP A 54 0.49 -5.04 -21.38
CA ASP A 54 1.27 -5.95 -20.54
C ASP A 54 0.59 -6.11 -19.18
N THR A 55 0.19 -7.32 -18.81
CA THR A 55 -0.13 -7.64 -17.39
C THR A 55 0.77 -8.77 -16.95
N ILE A 56 1.71 -8.45 -16.06
CA ILE A 56 2.66 -9.39 -15.49
C ILE A 56 2.55 -9.33 -13.97
N ILE A 57 2.30 -10.48 -13.35
CA ILE A 57 2.45 -10.67 -11.91
C ILE A 57 3.44 -11.80 -11.75
N ASN A 58 4.59 -11.53 -11.15
CA ASN A 58 5.59 -12.53 -10.83
C ASN A 58 5.70 -12.66 -9.32
N GLY A 59 5.74 -13.90 -8.84
CA GLY A 59 6.06 -14.24 -7.46
C GLY A 59 5.23 -13.48 -6.44
N GLY A 60 4.03 -13.98 -6.13
CA GLY A 60 3.16 -13.36 -5.14
C GLY A 60 2.83 -14.30 -3.99
N TYR A 61 2.84 -13.81 -2.76
CA TYR A 61 2.26 -14.56 -1.65
C TYR A 61 1.54 -13.67 -0.64
N ILE A 62 0.56 -14.28 0.03
CA ILE A 62 -0.13 -13.71 1.18
C ILE A 62 -0.03 -14.71 2.34
N LYS A 63 0.29 -14.23 3.52
CA LYS A 63 0.36 -15.03 4.74
C LYS A 63 -0.48 -14.37 5.82
N ALA A 64 -1.34 -15.13 6.48
CA ALA A 64 -2.05 -14.68 7.67
C ALA A 64 -1.74 -15.63 8.85
N LEU A 65 -1.47 -15.07 10.03
CA LEU A 65 -1.46 -15.81 11.30
C LEU A 65 -2.74 -15.50 12.05
N MET A 66 -3.43 -16.53 12.50
CA MET A 66 -4.69 -16.40 13.23
C MET A 66 -4.61 -17.18 14.55
N ASN A 67 -5.40 -16.78 15.54
CA ASN A 67 -5.55 -17.55 16.79
C ASN A 67 -6.58 -18.69 16.64
N LYS A 68 -6.82 -19.39 17.75
CA LYS A 68 -7.82 -20.47 17.87
C LYS A 68 -9.26 -20.03 17.57
N ASN A 69 -9.57 -18.73 17.69
CA ASN A 69 -10.87 -18.16 17.40
C ASN A 69 -11.01 -17.69 15.94
N LEU A 70 -10.03 -17.99 15.08
CA LEU A 70 -9.96 -17.52 13.70
C LEU A 70 -9.84 -15.98 13.57
N GLU A 71 -9.28 -15.33 14.59
CA GLU A 71 -8.94 -13.91 14.53
C GLU A 71 -7.51 -13.73 14.03
N ILE A 72 -7.35 -12.87 13.04
CA ILE A 72 -6.08 -12.53 12.39
C ILE A 72 -5.25 -11.66 13.33
N LYS A 73 -4.03 -12.12 13.64
CA LYS A 73 -3.01 -11.37 14.39
C LYS A 73 -2.08 -10.59 13.48
N ASN A 74 -1.71 -11.19 12.34
CA ASN A 74 -0.87 -10.53 11.36
C ASN A 74 -1.15 -10.98 9.94
N ILE A 75 -0.82 -10.09 9.01
CA ILE A 75 -0.86 -10.31 7.57
C ILE A 75 0.49 -9.93 6.99
N LYS A 76 0.98 -10.72 6.05
CA LYS A 76 2.12 -10.38 5.19
C LYS A 76 1.73 -10.56 3.74
N ILE A 77 2.04 -9.59 2.90
CA ILE A 77 1.82 -9.62 1.46
C ILE A 77 3.17 -9.33 0.80
N HIS A 78 3.49 -10.11 -0.23
CA HIS A 78 4.69 -9.91 -1.01
C HIS A 78 4.42 -10.12 -2.48
N PHE A 79 5.03 -9.29 -3.32
CA PHE A 79 5.09 -9.47 -4.76
C PHE A 79 6.48 -9.11 -5.27
N ASP A 80 7.12 -10.03 -6.01
CA ASP A 80 8.40 -9.78 -6.68
C ASP A 80 8.23 -8.71 -7.76
N MET A 81 7.18 -8.83 -8.58
CA MET A 81 6.86 -7.83 -9.59
C MET A 81 5.37 -7.80 -9.91
N ILE A 82 4.81 -6.59 -9.99
CA ILE A 82 3.53 -6.31 -10.62
C ILE A 82 3.80 -5.28 -11.71
N ASN A 83 3.49 -5.62 -12.95
CA ASN A 83 3.55 -4.71 -14.09
C ASN A 83 2.20 -4.75 -14.80
N PHE A 84 1.57 -3.59 -14.90
CA PHE A 84 0.39 -3.37 -15.70
C PHE A 84 0.67 -2.20 -16.64
N SER A 85 0.54 -2.42 -17.94
CA SER A 85 0.65 -1.36 -18.93
C SER A 85 -0.45 -1.52 -19.97
N GLN A 86 -1.27 -0.48 -20.12
CA GLN A 86 -2.30 -0.44 -21.15
C GLN A 86 -2.45 1.00 -21.65
N PHE A 87 -2.39 1.19 -22.97
CA PHE A 87 -2.44 2.50 -23.61
C PHE A 87 -1.42 3.50 -23.01
N TYR A 88 -1.90 4.53 -22.32
CA TYR A 88 -1.10 5.57 -21.68
C TYR A 88 -0.85 5.33 -20.19
N THR A 89 -1.43 4.27 -19.63
CA THR A 89 -1.30 3.92 -18.21
C THR A 89 -0.17 2.92 -18.03
N LYS A 90 0.74 3.22 -17.11
CA LYS A 90 1.84 2.32 -16.75
C LYS A 90 1.96 2.25 -15.23
N PHE A 91 1.76 1.07 -14.69
CA PHE A 91 2.00 0.76 -13.29
C PHE A 91 3.07 -0.32 -13.20
N VAL A 92 4.18 -0.05 -12.53
CA VAL A 92 5.21 -1.04 -12.24
C VAL A 92 5.52 -0.95 -10.76
N LEU A 93 5.47 -2.07 -10.05
CA LEU A 93 5.85 -2.20 -8.66
C LEU A 93 6.77 -3.40 -8.50
N GLN A 94 7.96 -3.20 -7.93
CA GLN A 94 8.95 -4.26 -7.72
C GLN A 94 9.24 -4.47 -6.24
N ASN A 95 9.35 -5.73 -5.85
CA ASN A 95 9.70 -6.20 -4.52
C ASN A 95 8.83 -5.58 -3.42
N LEU A 96 7.51 -5.56 -3.63
CA LEU A 96 6.58 -5.11 -2.61
C LEU A 96 6.66 -6.06 -1.42
N ASN A 97 6.84 -5.50 -0.23
CA ASN A 97 6.62 -6.17 1.03
C ASN A 97 5.69 -5.31 1.89
N TYR A 98 4.62 -5.94 2.35
CA TYR A 98 3.68 -5.36 3.29
C TYR A 98 3.53 -6.29 4.49
N GLU A 99 3.64 -5.75 5.70
CA GLU A 99 3.34 -6.45 6.93
C GLU A 99 2.37 -5.62 7.77
N GLN A 100 1.41 -6.28 8.40
CA GLN A 100 0.50 -5.66 9.35
C GLN A 100 0.37 -6.54 10.59
N PHE A 101 0.53 -5.93 11.76
CA PHE A 101 0.33 -6.53 13.06
C PHE A 101 -0.82 -5.82 13.75
N PHE A 102 -1.90 -6.53 14.01
CA PHE A 102 -3.07 -5.95 14.68
C PHE A 102 -2.82 -5.87 16.19
N ASN A 103 -3.15 -4.73 16.78
CA ASN A 103 -3.03 -4.54 18.24
C ASN A 103 -3.99 -5.50 18.96
N ASN A 104 -5.21 -5.62 18.42
CA ASN A 104 -6.21 -6.60 18.82
C ASN A 104 -6.48 -7.53 17.64
N PRO A 105 -6.49 -8.86 17.82
CA PRO A 105 -6.81 -9.78 16.73
C PRO A 105 -8.18 -9.47 16.09
N VAL A 106 -8.25 -9.52 14.76
CA VAL A 106 -9.43 -9.11 13.99
C VAL A 106 -10.11 -10.34 13.39
N GLN A 107 -11.44 -10.43 13.48
CA GLN A 107 -12.19 -11.51 12.82
C GLN A 107 -11.97 -11.48 11.30
N PHE A 108 -11.77 -12.65 10.69
CA PHE A 108 -11.43 -12.72 9.26
C PHE A 108 -12.47 -12.04 8.34
N TYR A 109 -13.76 -12.13 8.69
CA TYR A 109 -14.86 -11.52 7.92
C TYR A 109 -15.04 -10.02 8.19
N GLU A 110 -14.36 -9.46 9.19
CA GLU A 110 -14.31 -8.03 9.52
C GLU A 110 -12.96 -7.40 9.17
N LEU A 111 -12.15 -8.11 8.37
CA LEU A 111 -10.81 -7.64 8.01
C LEU A 111 -10.88 -6.29 7.28
N ASN A 112 -10.38 -5.26 7.95
CA ASN A 112 -10.14 -3.94 7.39
C ASN A 112 -8.68 -3.57 7.62
N LEU A 113 -7.98 -3.16 6.55
CA LEU A 113 -6.59 -2.73 6.63
C LEU A 113 -6.41 -1.47 7.50
N PHE A 114 -7.50 -0.75 7.80
CA PHE A 114 -7.48 0.41 8.68
C PHE A 114 -7.75 0.10 10.16
N ASN A 115 -7.87 -1.16 10.58
CA ASN A 115 -8.00 -1.49 11.99
C ASN A 115 -6.74 -1.14 12.79
N ASP A 116 -6.90 -0.98 14.11
CA ASP A 116 -5.82 -0.72 15.07
C ASP A 116 -4.62 -1.65 14.86
N SER A 117 -3.51 -1.09 14.37
CA SER A 117 -2.38 -1.89 13.94
C SER A 117 -1.08 -1.12 13.75
N GLN A 118 0.00 -1.88 13.67
CA GLN A 118 1.29 -1.45 13.13
C GLN A 118 1.47 -2.03 11.73
N GLN A 119 1.86 -1.19 10.77
CA GLN A 119 2.12 -1.59 9.40
C GLN A 119 3.55 -1.26 8.99
N GLU A 120 4.15 -2.11 8.18
CA GLU A 120 5.40 -1.81 7.47
C GLU A 120 5.18 -2.04 5.97
N ILE A 121 5.62 -1.09 5.15
CA ILE A 121 5.52 -1.16 3.70
C ILE A 121 6.87 -0.83 3.11
N ASN A 122 7.36 -1.65 2.19
CA ASN A 122 8.51 -1.31 1.37
C ASN A 122 8.39 -1.86 -0.03
N PHE A 123 9.08 -1.20 -0.95
CA PHE A 123 9.26 -1.65 -2.33
C PHE A 123 10.52 -1.04 -2.88
N ASP A 124 11.13 -1.72 -3.84
CA ASP A 124 12.38 -1.26 -4.46
C ASP A 124 12.11 -0.27 -5.58
N TYR A 125 10.96 -0.39 -6.26
CA TYR A 125 10.66 0.44 -7.39
C TYR A 125 9.17 0.62 -7.63
N LEU A 126 8.74 1.86 -7.88
CA LEU A 126 7.38 2.19 -8.31
C LEU A 126 7.44 3.12 -9.53
N ILE A 127 6.69 2.76 -10.58
CA ILE A 127 6.26 3.67 -11.65
C ILE A 127 4.74 3.76 -11.60
N LEU A 128 4.22 4.97 -11.67
CA LEU A 128 2.84 5.25 -12.03
C LEU A 128 2.82 6.34 -13.08
N ASP A 129 2.57 5.93 -14.32
CA ASP A 129 2.66 6.74 -15.54
C ASP A 129 4.03 7.43 -15.64
N ASN A 130 4.05 8.76 -15.54
CA ASN A 130 5.28 9.56 -15.59
C ASN A 130 5.93 9.77 -14.21
N ASN A 131 5.33 9.22 -13.14
CA ASN A 131 5.82 9.33 -11.78
C ASN A 131 6.70 8.13 -11.42
N LYS A 132 7.78 8.37 -10.67
CA LYS A 132 8.76 7.36 -10.29
C LYS A 132 9.15 7.53 -8.83
N ILE A 133 9.30 6.41 -8.12
CA ILE A 133 9.95 6.34 -6.81
C ILE A 133 10.97 5.20 -6.84
N ASN A 134 12.22 5.48 -6.51
CA ASN A 134 13.28 4.48 -6.43
C ASN A 134 13.54 4.15 -4.96
N SER A 135 13.06 3.00 -4.50
CA SER A 135 12.99 2.58 -3.10
C SER A 135 12.06 3.43 -2.24
N PHE A 136 11.21 2.75 -1.48
CA PHE A 136 10.33 3.32 -0.47
C PHE A 136 10.31 2.42 0.76
N TYR A 137 10.26 3.04 1.93
CA TYR A 137 10.04 2.35 3.19
C TYR A 137 9.17 3.22 4.11
N SER A 138 8.13 2.64 4.70
CA SER A 138 7.37 3.27 5.75
C SER A 138 7.02 2.31 6.88
N LYS A 139 6.93 2.89 8.08
CA LYS A 139 6.31 2.34 9.27
C LYS A 139 5.10 3.18 9.59
N ASN A 140 3.95 2.53 9.74
CA ASN A 140 2.70 3.21 9.98
C ASN A 140 2.08 2.71 11.29
N GLN A 141 1.52 3.63 12.07
CA GLN A 141 0.65 3.33 13.19
C GLN A 141 -0.77 3.71 12.78
N VAL A 142 -1.68 2.74 12.86
CA VAL A 142 -3.11 2.92 12.57
C VAL A 142 -3.85 2.88 13.89
N ASN A 143 -4.63 3.94 14.16
CA ASN A 143 -5.57 3.99 15.27
C ASN A 143 -6.97 4.26 14.69
N PHE A 144 -7.85 3.28 14.79
CA PHE A 144 -9.24 3.34 14.37
C PHE A 144 -10.15 3.59 15.58
N ASN A 145 -10.86 4.71 15.54
CA ASN A 145 -11.93 4.97 16.47
C ASN A 145 -13.24 4.46 15.87
N GLU A 146 -13.73 3.34 16.42
CA GLU A 146 -14.99 2.71 15.99
C GLU A 146 -16.20 3.63 16.21
N GLU A 147 -16.27 4.34 17.34
CA GLU A 147 -17.42 5.19 17.73
C GLU A 147 -17.70 6.26 16.68
N ASN A 148 -16.65 6.88 16.15
CA ASN A 148 -16.75 7.96 15.18
C ASN A 148 -16.32 7.53 13.77
N SER A 149 -15.98 6.25 13.56
CA SER A 149 -15.45 5.72 12.30
C SER A 149 -14.29 6.55 11.72
N VAL A 150 -13.40 7.03 12.58
CA VAL A 150 -12.24 7.85 12.19
C VAL A 150 -10.97 7.01 12.27
N VAL A 151 -10.18 7.05 11.20
CA VAL A 151 -8.82 6.51 11.18
C VAL A 151 -7.83 7.65 11.39
N ASN A 152 -6.96 7.49 12.38
CA ASN A 152 -5.73 8.25 12.52
C ASN A 152 -4.57 7.36 12.07
N LEU A 153 -3.91 7.77 10.99
CA LEU A 153 -2.78 7.08 10.39
C LEU A 153 -1.54 7.94 10.54
N ASN A 154 -0.60 7.52 11.39
CA ASN A 154 0.74 8.11 11.45
C ASN A 154 1.65 7.31 10.51
N ILE A 155 2.30 8.00 9.56
CA ILE A 155 3.17 7.41 8.54
C ILE A 155 4.56 8.02 8.68
N GLN A 156 5.53 7.18 9.04
CA GLN A 156 6.94 7.57 9.13
C GLN A 156 7.74 6.79 8.11
N GLY A 157 8.53 7.47 7.29
CA GLY A 157 9.23 6.78 6.23
C GLY A 157 10.27 7.60 5.51
N LYS A 158 10.80 6.96 4.47
CA LYS A 158 11.81 7.51 3.57
C LYS A 158 11.63 6.93 2.17
N SER A 159 12.13 7.66 1.19
CA SER A 159 12.26 7.16 -0.18
C SER A 159 13.44 7.80 -0.87
N ASN A 160 13.91 7.18 -1.94
CA ASN A 160 14.92 7.77 -2.82
C ASN A 160 14.32 8.08 -4.21
N GLU A 161 14.96 9.00 -4.91
CA GLU A 161 14.64 9.44 -6.27
C GLU A 161 13.13 9.49 -6.56
N ILE A 162 12.46 10.47 -5.96
CA ILE A 162 11.09 10.78 -6.32
C ILE A 162 11.10 11.70 -7.54
N ASN A 163 10.41 11.30 -8.60
CA ASN A 163 10.05 12.16 -9.73
C ASN A 163 8.52 12.20 -9.81
N ILE A 164 7.95 13.39 -9.59
CA ILE A 164 6.51 13.64 -9.75
C ILE A 164 6.35 14.51 -10.99
N ASP A 165 5.59 14.00 -11.95
CA ASP A 165 5.26 14.74 -13.16
C ASP A 165 4.16 15.76 -12.85
N LEU A 166 4.57 17.03 -12.82
CA LEU A 166 3.66 18.18 -12.69
C LEU A 166 3.74 19.09 -13.91
N LYS A 167 4.21 18.61 -15.08
CA LYS A 167 4.33 19.46 -16.28
C LYS A 167 3.02 20.13 -16.65
N SER A 168 1.91 19.42 -16.55
CA SER A 168 0.58 19.95 -16.86
C SER A 168 0.14 21.09 -15.92
N LEU A 169 0.64 21.11 -14.69
CA LEU A 169 0.25 22.07 -13.64
C LEU A 169 1.26 23.21 -13.48
N LEU A 170 2.55 22.90 -13.53
CA LEU A 170 3.65 23.81 -13.18
C LEU A 170 4.68 24.00 -14.30
N GLY A 171 4.51 23.36 -15.46
CA GLY A 171 5.48 23.39 -16.56
C GLY A 171 6.78 22.64 -16.29
N GLN A 172 6.94 22.02 -15.12
CA GLN A 172 8.14 21.32 -14.68
C GLN A 172 7.83 20.12 -13.79
N ASN A 173 8.77 19.17 -13.72
CA ASN A 173 8.70 18.05 -12.79
C ASN A 173 9.24 18.44 -11.41
N LEU A 174 8.73 17.80 -10.37
CA LEU A 174 9.36 17.81 -9.05
C LEU A 174 10.24 16.58 -8.88
N ASN A 175 11.53 16.81 -8.75
CA ASN A 175 12.54 15.78 -8.57
C ASN A 175 13.26 15.96 -7.23
N PHE A 176 13.28 14.92 -6.41
CA PHE A 176 13.96 14.89 -5.12
C PHE A 176 14.84 13.64 -5.03
N ASN A 177 16.08 13.80 -4.57
CA ASN A 177 17.05 12.72 -4.43
C ASN A 177 16.66 11.77 -3.29
N LYS A 178 16.22 12.35 -2.17
CA LYS A 178 15.74 11.60 -1.00
C LYS A 178 14.60 12.34 -0.34
N THR A 179 13.73 11.61 0.32
CA THR A 179 12.75 12.17 1.23
C THR A 179 12.77 11.44 2.57
N LYS A 180 12.48 12.17 3.63
CA LYS A 180 12.13 11.63 4.94
C LYS A 180 10.84 12.32 5.38
N PHE A 181 9.86 11.55 5.81
CA PHE A 181 8.55 12.08 6.14
C PHE A 181 8.01 11.49 7.44
N ASN A 182 7.26 12.31 8.16
CA ASN A 182 6.41 11.96 9.28
C ASN A 182 5.11 12.75 9.11
N ILE A 183 4.05 12.04 8.73
CA ILE A 183 2.77 12.62 8.36
C ILE A 183 1.68 11.92 9.16
N THR A 184 0.75 12.68 9.71
CA THR A 184 -0.49 12.14 10.29
C THR A 184 -1.64 12.43 9.34
N ILE A 185 -2.48 11.43 9.09
CA ILE A 185 -3.73 11.55 8.34
C ILE A 185 -4.86 11.19 9.29
N ASN A 186 -5.81 12.11 9.50
CA ASN A 186 -7.10 11.80 10.09
C ASN A 186 -8.14 11.72 8.97
N LYS A 187 -8.89 10.63 8.94
CA LYS A 187 -9.85 10.33 7.88
C LYS A 187 -11.12 9.73 8.46
N PHE A 188 -12.25 10.35 8.16
CA PHE A 188 -13.55 9.74 8.41
C PHE A 188 -13.84 8.66 7.36
N LEU A 189 -14.06 7.42 7.79
CA LEU A 189 -14.53 6.31 6.98
C LEU A 189 -16.04 6.22 7.12
N ASN A 190 -16.79 6.51 6.05
CA ASN A 190 -18.21 6.23 6.03
C ASN A 190 -18.47 4.79 5.56
N SER A 191 -19.71 4.30 5.71
CA SER A 191 -20.11 2.97 5.22
C SER A 191 -19.89 2.75 3.72
N ASN A 192 -19.81 3.82 2.92
CA ASN A 192 -19.55 3.79 1.48
C ASN A 192 -18.08 4.05 1.14
N PHE A 193 -17.17 3.79 2.07
CA PHE A 193 -15.76 4.10 1.88
C PHE A 193 -15.20 3.33 0.67
N ASN A 194 -14.72 4.09 -0.32
CA ASN A 194 -13.94 3.56 -1.43
C ASN A 194 -12.49 4.00 -1.25
N ILE A 195 -11.58 3.03 -1.26
CA ILE A 195 -10.13 3.27 -1.14
C ILE A 195 -9.61 4.22 -2.22
N SER A 196 -10.20 4.21 -3.43
CA SER A 196 -9.84 5.16 -4.50
C SER A 196 -10.14 6.62 -4.15
N HIS A 197 -11.04 6.84 -3.19
CA HIS A 197 -11.46 8.17 -2.72
C HIS A 197 -10.76 8.56 -1.40
N PHE A 198 -9.74 7.81 -0.95
CA PHE A 198 -9.09 8.05 0.33
C PHE A 198 -8.55 9.49 0.46
N ILE A 199 -8.06 10.08 -0.62
CA ILE A 199 -7.47 11.44 -0.60
C ILE A 199 -8.51 12.54 -0.96
N GLN A 200 -9.71 12.18 -1.42
CA GLN A 200 -10.58 13.15 -2.10
C GLN A 200 -11.40 14.07 -1.19
N LYS A 201 -11.81 13.63 0.00
CA LYS A 201 -12.76 14.34 0.88
C LYS A 201 -12.56 14.02 2.35
N ASN A 202 -12.87 14.93 3.27
CA ASN A 202 -12.76 14.74 4.73
C ASN A 202 -11.38 14.21 5.15
N LEU A 203 -10.34 14.83 4.60
CA LEU A 203 -8.95 14.48 4.84
C LEU A 203 -8.29 15.60 5.64
N ASP A 204 -7.83 15.26 6.84
CA ASP A 204 -7.01 16.13 7.66
C ASP A 204 -5.58 15.58 7.69
N LEU A 205 -4.70 16.21 6.92
CA LEU A 205 -3.31 15.82 6.81
C LEU A 205 -2.43 16.81 7.58
N THR A 206 -1.62 16.30 8.50
CA THR A 206 -0.60 17.05 9.24
C THR A 206 0.78 16.55 8.85
N ILE A 207 1.56 17.42 8.22
CA ILE A 207 2.99 17.21 7.94
C ILE A 207 3.75 17.63 9.20
N GLN A 208 4.07 16.66 10.06
CA GLN A 208 4.88 16.91 11.26
C GLN A 208 6.33 17.22 10.89
N ASN A 209 6.84 16.50 9.89
CA ASN A 209 8.14 16.76 9.30
C ASN A 209 8.20 16.16 7.89
N LEU A 210 8.59 16.94 6.90
CA LEU A 210 8.94 16.45 5.57
C LEU A 210 10.26 17.10 5.15
N ILE A 211 11.30 16.28 5.01
CA ILE A 211 12.62 16.70 4.56
C ILE A 211 12.79 16.18 3.14
N LEU A 212 13.02 17.10 2.20
CA LEU A 212 13.30 16.82 0.80
C LEU A 212 14.76 17.18 0.50
N GLU A 213 15.55 16.22 0.03
CA GLU A 213 16.93 16.46 -0.41
C GLU A 213 16.94 16.66 -1.93
N LYS A 214 17.46 17.79 -2.41
CA LYS A 214 17.72 18.04 -3.84
C LYS A 214 19.07 18.71 -3.99
N ASN A 215 19.93 18.18 -4.87
CA ASN A 215 21.27 18.72 -5.11
C ASN A 215 22.09 18.94 -3.81
N LYS A 216 22.00 18.00 -2.85
CA LYS A 216 22.63 18.07 -1.52
C LYS A 216 22.09 19.18 -0.59
N GLN A 217 21.01 19.85 -0.97
CA GLN A 217 20.32 20.83 -0.13
C GLN A 217 19.06 20.21 0.47
N ASN A 218 18.78 20.54 1.73
CA ASN A 218 17.61 20.06 2.45
C ASN A 218 16.54 21.16 2.52
N ILE A 219 15.33 20.81 2.11
CA ILE A 219 14.14 21.63 2.25
C ILE A 219 13.28 20.96 3.32
N SER A 220 13.03 21.66 4.43
CA SER A 220 12.19 21.15 5.52
C SER A 220 10.83 21.81 5.47
N LEU A 221 9.79 20.98 5.54
CA LEU A 221 8.40 21.37 5.40
C LEU A 221 7.61 20.87 6.61
N GLN A 222 6.75 21.75 7.13
CA GLN A 222 5.74 21.42 8.14
C GLN A 222 4.45 22.13 7.75
N GLY A 223 3.31 21.56 8.09
CA GLY A 223 2.03 22.20 7.76
C GLY A 223 0.84 21.28 7.89
N ASN A 224 -0.32 21.84 7.60
CA ASN A 224 -1.59 21.13 7.63
C ASN A 224 -2.36 21.39 6.34
N LEU A 225 -3.01 20.34 5.85
CA LEU A 225 -3.93 20.35 4.73
C LEU A 225 -5.26 19.78 5.23
N ASN A 226 -6.31 20.60 5.21
CA ASN A 226 -7.67 20.16 5.48
C ASN A 226 -8.48 20.22 4.17
N ILE A 227 -9.02 19.06 3.78
CA ILE A 227 -9.95 18.91 2.67
C ILE A 227 -11.31 18.51 3.25
N ASN A 228 -12.22 19.46 3.36
CA ASN A 228 -13.59 19.22 3.83
C ASN A 228 -14.58 19.04 2.67
N ASN A 229 -15.72 18.40 2.95
CA ASN A 229 -16.82 18.22 1.99
C ASN A 229 -17.40 19.55 1.45
N SER A 230 -17.24 20.66 2.16
CA SER A 230 -17.61 21.99 1.68
C SER A 230 -16.46 22.57 0.85
N ILE A 231 -16.78 23.25 -0.25
CA ILE A 231 -15.90 23.75 -1.34
C ILE A 231 -14.61 24.49 -0.89
N LYS A 232 -14.44 24.80 0.40
CA LYS A 232 -13.26 25.45 0.96
C LYS A 232 -12.19 24.44 1.36
N GLN A 233 -11.08 24.45 0.63
CA GLN A 233 -9.82 23.83 1.04
C GLN A 233 -9.02 24.86 1.85
N ASN A 234 -8.65 24.52 3.08
CA ASN A 234 -7.80 25.36 3.91
C ASN A 234 -6.41 24.73 3.99
N CYS A 235 -5.42 25.38 3.37
CA CYS A 235 -4.04 24.90 3.32
C CYS A 235 -3.14 25.89 4.06
N LYS A 236 -2.38 25.41 5.06
CA LYS A 236 -1.33 26.19 5.72
C LYS A 236 -0.02 25.41 5.69
N LEU A 237 0.94 25.90 4.91
CA LEU A 237 2.27 25.31 4.79
C LEU A 237 3.32 26.29 5.32
N SER A 238 4.21 25.81 6.17
CA SER A 238 5.42 26.53 6.59
C SER A 238 6.64 25.86 5.96
N VAL A 239 7.49 26.66 5.32
CA VAL A 239 8.70 26.20 4.64
C VAL A 239 9.91 26.77 5.36
N GLN A 240 10.86 25.91 5.72
CA GLN A 240 12.17 26.31 6.22
C GLN A 240 13.25 25.74 5.29
N MET A 241 14.04 26.63 4.70
CA MET A 241 15.20 26.25 3.88
C MET A 241 16.47 26.45 4.69
N ASN A 242 17.24 25.37 4.86
CA ASN A 242 18.58 25.45 5.43
C ASN A 242 19.58 25.31 4.29
N LEU A 243 20.22 26.42 3.94
CA LEU A 243 21.36 26.43 3.03
C LEU A 243 22.62 26.15 3.89
N MET A 244 23.23 24.98 3.69
CA MET A 244 24.60 24.71 4.13
C MET A 244 25.55 24.82 2.95
#